data_AF-A0A953CTM4-F1
#
_entry.id   AF-A0A953CTM4-F1
#
_cell.length_a   1.000
_cell.length_b   1.000
_cell.length_c   1.000
_cell.angle_alpha   90.00
_cell.angle_beta   90.00
_cell.angle_gamma   90.00
#
_symmetry.space_group_name_H-M   'P 1'
#
loop_
_entity.id
_entity.type
_entity.pdbx_description
1 polymer ?
#
loop_
_entity_poly.entity_id
_entity_poly.type
_entity_poly.pdbx_seq_one_letter_code
_entity_poly.pdbx_strand_id
1 'polypeptide(L)'
;MKTGKSLIVFSLLAFFLNTGLSVNAFASDGAAAMQLVNRAGNSSHVDHIAIAEQYRRLAGEMQTKRDEQVEILRNKPNTSFLGRNGKYLKSRIVNKIYEYDQVAQENLAKAAYHSAIAAEQASRNSAGQSGQMNKAKVMSNETGGL
;
A
#
# COMPACT_ATOMS: atom_id res chain seq x y z
N MET A 1 52.14 -55.23 7.62
CA MET A 1 51.48 -54.25 8.51
C MET A 1 50.71 -53.27 7.64
N LYS A 2 49.38 -53.24 7.78
CA LYS A 2 48.47 -52.34 7.06
C LYS A 2 48.35 -51.05 7.87
N THR A 3 48.60 -49.90 7.27
CA THR A 3 48.19 -48.60 7.82
C THR A 3 47.14 -48.00 6.88
N GLY A 4 45.94 -47.84 7.45
CA GLY A 4 44.75 -47.37 6.75
C GLY A 4 44.85 -45.90 6.37
N LYS A 5 44.21 -45.58 5.25
CA LYS A 5 43.98 -44.21 4.79
C LYS A 5 42.81 -43.64 5.61
N SER A 6 43.03 -42.58 6.39
CA SER A 6 41.95 -41.78 6.97
C SER A 6 41.39 -40.86 5.89
N LEU A 7 40.20 -41.18 5.40
CA LEU A 7 39.34 -40.23 4.69
C LEU A 7 38.66 -39.36 5.75
N ILE A 8 39.17 -38.15 5.95
CA ILE A 8 38.44 -37.08 6.63
C ILE A 8 37.35 -36.63 5.65
N VAL A 9 36.18 -37.25 5.76
CA VAL A 9 34.98 -36.81 5.06
C VAL A 9 34.49 -35.54 5.76
N PHE A 10 34.30 -34.50 4.95
CA PHE A 10 33.80 -33.17 5.29
C PHE A 10 32.58 -33.21 6.22
N SER A 11 32.85 -33.22 7.52
CA SER A 11 32.01 -32.55 8.51
C SER A 11 32.12 -31.07 8.23
N LEU A 12 31.08 -30.45 7.65
CA LEU A 12 30.71 -29.02 7.69
C LEU A 12 29.55 -28.72 6.71
N LEU A 13 28.50 -29.56 6.69
CA LEU A 13 27.25 -29.25 5.98
C LEU A 13 26.06 -29.22 6.94
N ALA A 14 26.19 -28.49 8.05
CA ALA A 14 25.10 -28.29 9.00
C ALA A 14 25.12 -26.91 9.67
N PHE A 15 25.49 -25.85 8.95
CA PHE A 15 25.48 -24.47 9.51
C PHE A 15 24.81 -23.40 8.64
N PHE A 16 23.83 -23.75 7.81
CA PHE A 16 22.98 -22.73 7.14
C PHE A 16 21.49 -22.95 7.39
N LEU A 17 21.13 -23.31 8.63
CA LEU A 17 19.74 -23.30 9.14
C LEU A 17 19.53 -22.17 10.19
N ASN A 18 20.19 -21.04 9.99
CA ASN A 18 19.90 -19.75 10.61
C ASN A 18 20.17 -18.71 9.51
N THR A 19 19.23 -17.94 8.97
CA THR A 19 18.14 -17.21 9.60
C THR A 19 16.95 -17.10 8.63
N GLY A 20 15.99 -18.01 8.74
CA GLY A 20 14.69 -17.92 8.07
C GLY A 20 13.75 -16.96 8.79
N LEU A 21 14.19 -15.73 9.04
CA LEU A 21 13.33 -14.61 9.45
C LEU A 21 13.78 -13.36 8.68
N SER A 22 13.67 -13.43 7.35
CA SER A 22 13.29 -12.23 6.59
C SER A 22 11.84 -11.93 6.95
N VAL A 23 11.61 -11.43 8.18
CA VAL A 23 10.44 -10.62 8.44
C VAL A 23 10.62 -9.39 7.56
N ASN A 24 9.85 -9.39 6.49
CA ASN A 24 9.63 -8.30 5.58
C ASN A 24 9.55 -6.99 6.38
N ALA A 25 10.61 -6.18 6.36
CA ALA A 25 10.50 -4.77 6.77
C ALA A 25 9.42 -4.06 5.93
N PHE A 26 9.12 -4.59 4.72
CA PHE A 26 7.98 -4.25 3.87
C PHE A 26 6.61 -4.51 4.51
N ALA A 27 6.47 -5.57 5.31
CA ALA A 27 5.23 -5.86 6.01
C ALA A 27 5.09 -4.98 7.26
N SER A 28 6.17 -4.52 7.89
CA SER A 28 6.04 -3.72 9.12
C SER A 28 5.39 -2.36 8.86
N ASP A 29 5.88 -1.57 7.89
CA ASP A 29 5.30 -0.25 7.60
C ASP A 29 3.98 -0.34 6.84
N GLY A 30 3.90 -1.25 5.85
CA GLY A 30 2.69 -1.50 5.09
C GLY A 30 1.58 -2.12 5.94
N ALA A 31 1.90 -3.08 6.81
CA ALA A 31 0.91 -3.70 7.70
C ALA A 31 0.57 -2.83 8.91
N ALA A 32 1.47 -1.97 9.40
CA ALA A 32 1.10 -0.97 10.41
C ALA A 32 0.14 0.08 9.84
N ALA A 33 0.41 0.57 8.62
CA ALA A 33 -0.51 1.45 7.90
C ALA A 33 -1.85 0.75 7.59
N MET A 34 -1.82 -0.53 7.21
CA MET A 34 -3.00 -1.35 6.94
C MET A 34 -3.78 -1.73 8.22
N GLN A 35 -3.10 -1.94 9.35
CA GLN A 35 -3.74 -2.11 10.66
C GLN A 35 -4.44 -0.82 11.11
N LEU A 36 -3.86 0.35 10.86
CA LEU A 36 -4.49 1.64 11.13
C LEU A 36 -5.77 1.82 10.30
N VAL A 37 -5.76 1.46 9.01
CA VAL A 37 -6.96 1.49 8.15
C VAL A 37 -8.04 0.52 8.66
N ASN A 38 -7.67 -0.73 8.99
CA ASN A 38 -8.62 -1.71 9.52
C ASN A 38 -9.21 -1.28 10.88
N ARG A 39 -8.44 -0.56 11.70
CA ARG A 39 -8.90 -0.04 12.99
C ARG A 39 -9.81 1.19 12.82
N ALA A 40 -9.51 2.05 11.84
CA ALA A 40 -10.36 3.21 11.51
C ALA A 40 -11.71 2.80 10.91
N GLY A 41 -11.79 1.65 10.22
CA GLY A 41 -13.04 1.10 9.68
C GLY A 41 -14.03 0.52 10.70
N ASN A 42 -13.63 0.40 11.98
CA ASN A 42 -14.41 -0.29 13.03
C ASN A 42 -14.98 0.65 14.10
N SER A 43 -14.83 1.98 13.94
CA SER A 43 -15.48 2.97 14.81
C SER A 43 -16.86 3.35 14.26
N SER A 44 -17.79 3.73 15.15
CA SER A 44 -19.16 4.16 14.81
C SER A 44 -19.26 5.31 13.80
N HIS A 45 -18.14 5.97 13.48
CA HIS A 45 -18.03 6.96 12.43
C HIS A 45 -16.68 6.81 11.73
N VAL A 46 -16.68 6.11 10.59
CA VAL A 46 -15.49 5.93 9.76
C VAL A 46 -15.31 7.17 8.89
N ASP A 47 -14.24 7.93 9.12
CA ASP A 47 -13.89 9.06 8.26
C ASP A 47 -13.28 8.56 6.94
N HIS A 48 -14.14 8.38 5.95
CA HIS A 48 -13.72 7.92 4.62
C HIS A 48 -12.87 8.95 3.86
N ILE A 49 -12.92 10.23 4.23
CA ILE A 49 -12.04 11.26 3.63
C ILE A 49 -10.61 11.02 4.13
N ALA A 50 -10.43 10.85 5.43
CA ALA A 50 -9.11 10.57 6.01
C ALA A 50 -8.49 9.28 5.45
N ILE A 51 -9.30 8.22 5.27
CA ILE A 51 -8.83 6.97 4.67
C ILE A 51 -8.43 7.17 3.20
N ALA A 52 -9.22 7.92 2.42
CA ALA A 52 -8.89 8.21 1.04
C ALA A 52 -7.57 8.98 0.91
N GLU A 53 -7.34 9.99 1.76
CA GLU A 53 -6.09 10.75 1.80
C GLU A 53 -4.89 9.89 2.18
N GLN A 54 -5.05 8.97 3.13
CA GLN A 54 -4.00 8.01 3.47
C GLN A 54 -3.61 7.17 2.24
N TYR A 55 -4.59 6.62 1.53
CA TYR A 55 -4.31 5.85 0.33
C TYR A 55 -3.69 6.67 -0.80
N ARG A 56 -4.11 7.94 -1.00
CA ARG A 56 -3.45 8.86 -1.94
C ARG A 56 -1.98 9.07 -1.60
N ARG A 57 -1.67 9.29 -0.32
CA ARG A 57 -0.30 9.45 0.14
C ARG A 57 0.54 8.21 -0.10
N LEU A 58 0.03 7.01 0.22
CA LEU A 58 0.74 5.76 -0.10
C LEU A 58 0.98 5.60 -1.59
N ALA A 59 0.01 5.95 -2.44
CA ALA A 59 0.19 5.92 -3.89
C ALA A 59 1.31 6.88 -4.34
N GLY A 60 1.35 8.10 -3.80
CA GLY A 60 2.41 9.07 -4.06
C GLY A 60 3.79 8.56 -3.63
N GLU A 61 3.89 7.94 -2.46
CA GLU A 61 5.15 7.31 -2.00
C GLU A 61 5.62 6.20 -2.95
N MET A 62 4.70 5.40 -3.50
CA MET A 62 5.05 4.37 -4.47
C MET A 62 5.49 4.97 -5.81
N GLN A 63 4.86 6.03 -6.27
CA GLN A 63 5.27 6.76 -7.47
C GLN A 63 6.68 7.34 -7.33
N THR A 64 7.00 7.97 -6.20
CA THR A 64 8.35 8.46 -5.91
C THR A 64 9.38 7.32 -5.96
N LYS A 65 9.08 6.18 -5.32
CA LYS A 65 9.97 5.01 -5.35
C LYS A 65 10.11 4.42 -6.75
N ARG A 66 9.06 4.44 -7.57
CA ARG A 66 9.11 4.06 -8.98
C ARG A 66 10.09 4.95 -9.73
N ASP A 67 9.96 6.25 -9.57
CA ASP A 67 10.77 7.24 -10.27
C ASP A 67 12.26 7.12 -9.89
N GLU A 68 12.56 6.84 -8.62
CA GLU A 68 13.92 6.49 -8.18
C GLU A 68 14.50 5.27 -8.93
N GLN A 69 13.70 4.22 -9.14
CA GLN A 69 14.18 3.04 -9.90
C GLN A 69 14.37 3.35 -11.39
N VAL A 70 13.49 4.18 -11.97
CA VAL A 70 13.63 4.68 -13.36
C VAL A 70 14.92 5.49 -13.48
N GLU A 71 15.22 6.35 -12.51
CA GLU A 71 16.43 7.16 -12.46
C GLU A 71 17.70 6.29 -12.42
N ILE A 72 17.71 5.24 -11.58
CA ILE A 72 18.80 4.27 -11.52
C ILE A 72 19.02 3.60 -12.88
N LEU A 73 17.93 3.23 -13.56
CA LEU A 73 18.00 2.60 -14.88
C LEU A 73 18.54 3.57 -15.95
N ARG A 74 18.17 4.85 -15.88
CA ARG A 74 18.59 5.89 -16.83
C ARG A 74 20.05 6.29 -16.67
N ASN A 75 20.51 6.45 -15.42
CA ASN A 75 21.83 7.02 -15.14
C ASN A 75 22.95 5.99 -15.06
N LYS A 76 22.63 4.71 -14.89
CA LYS A 76 23.63 3.65 -14.84
C LYS A 76 24.19 3.38 -16.25
N PRO A 77 25.52 3.29 -16.42
CA PRO A 77 26.10 3.05 -17.75
C PRO A 77 25.66 1.69 -18.29
N ASN A 78 25.37 1.62 -19.58
CA ASN A 78 24.86 0.40 -20.23
C ASN A 78 25.77 -0.83 -20.03
N THR A 79 27.08 -0.61 -19.90
CA THR A 79 28.08 -1.65 -19.62
C THR A 79 27.84 -2.36 -18.28
N SER A 80 27.24 -1.69 -17.29
CA SER A 80 26.88 -2.28 -15.99
C SER A 80 25.81 -3.37 -16.11
N PHE A 81 25.08 -3.42 -17.22
CA PHE A 81 24.04 -4.41 -17.47
C PHE A 81 24.50 -5.56 -18.37
N LEU A 82 25.79 -5.62 -18.70
CA LEU A 82 26.36 -6.72 -19.48
C LEU A 82 26.63 -7.96 -18.62
N GLY A 83 26.74 -9.10 -19.30
CA GLY A 83 26.91 -10.39 -18.65
C GLY A 83 25.67 -10.85 -17.86
N ARG A 84 25.80 -12.01 -17.21
CA ARG A 84 24.69 -12.64 -16.50
C ARG A 84 24.19 -11.80 -15.32
N ASN A 85 25.12 -11.30 -14.49
CA ASN A 85 24.78 -10.50 -13.31
C ASN A 85 24.19 -9.13 -13.69
N GLY A 86 24.71 -8.49 -14.73
CA GLY A 86 24.16 -7.21 -15.22
C GLY A 86 22.74 -7.36 -15.76
N LYS A 87 22.46 -8.43 -16.50
CA LYS A 87 21.09 -8.74 -16.97
C LYS A 87 20.12 -8.99 -15.80
N TYR A 88 20.55 -9.75 -14.78
CA TYR A 88 19.74 -9.95 -13.57
C TYR A 88 19.48 -8.65 -12.81
N LEU A 89 20.50 -7.78 -12.67
CA LEU A 89 20.34 -6.48 -12.04
C LEU A 89 19.30 -5.62 -12.79
N LYS A 90 19.39 -5.57 -14.13
CA LYS A 90 18.43 -4.84 -14.97
C LYS A 90 17.01 -5.36 -14.77
N SER A 91 16.82 -6.67 -14.84
CA SER A 91 15.51 -7.30 -14.63
C SER A 91 14.95 -6.99 -13.24
N ARG A 92 15.79 -7.01 -12.19
CA ARG A 92 15.35 -6.68 -10.83
C ARG A 92 14.86 -5.24 -10.71
N ILE A 93 15.56 -4.28 -11.34
CA ILE A 93 15.14 -2.87 -11.34
C ILE A 93 13.82 -2.70 -12.10
N VAL A 94 13.70 -3.32 -13.27
CA VAL A 94 12.45 -3.29 -14.07
C VAL A 94 11.27 -3.90 -13.31
N ASN A 95 11.48 -5.02 -12.63
CA ASN A 95 10.41 -5.64 -11.82
C ASN A 95 9.98 -4.72 -10.69
N LYS A 96 10.91 -4.05 -10.01
CA LYS A 96 10.56 -3.07 -8.96
C LYS A 96 9.76 -1.89 -9.49
N ILE A 97 10.09 -1.39 -10.68
CA ILE A 97 9.31 -0.32 -11.35
C ILE A 97 7.86 -0.78 -11.52
N TYR A 98 7.66 -2.00 -12.03
CA TYR A 98 6.33 -2.58 -12.22
C TYR A 98 5.59 -2.78 -10.90
N GLU A 99 6.25 -3.36 -9.89
CA GLU A 99 5.66 -3.58 -8.56
C GLU A 99 5.19 -2.28 -7.93
N TYR A 100 6.02 -1.22 -7.94
CA TYR A 100 5.62 0.07 -7.38
C TYR A 100 4.47 0.71 -8.17
N ASP A 101 4.45 0.57 -9.49
CA ASP A 101 3.35 1.08 -10.32
C ASP A 101 2.02 0.37 -10.00
N GLN A 102 2.04 -0.96 -9.88
CA GLN A 102 0.87 -1.75 -9.48
C GLN A 102 0.36 -1.35 -8.10
N VAL A 103 1.25 -1.26 -7.10
CA VAL A 103 0.85 -0.88 -5.74
C VAL A 103 0.33 0.57 -5.70
N ALA A 104 0.90 1.49 -6.50
CA ALA A 104 0.37 2.84 -6.63
C ALA A 104 -1.07 2.83 -7.17
N GLN A 105 -1.33 2.09 -8.24
CA GLN A 105 -2.66 1.96 -8.84
C GLN A 105 -3.68 1.35 -7.88
N GLU A 106 -3.32 0.30 -7.15
CA GLU A 106 -4.18 -0.30 -6.13
C GLU A 106 -4.56 0.69 -5.02
N ASN A 107 -3.59 1.48 -4.55
CA ASN A 107 -3.85 2.50 -3.53
C ASN A 107 -4.74 3.63 -4.08
N LEU A 108 -4.53 4.06 -5.34
CA LEU A 108 -5.43 5.03 -5.97
C LEU A 108 -6.86 4.50 -6.11
N ALA A 109 -7.04 3.23 -6.47
CA ALA A 109 -8.35 2.61 -6.55
C ALA A 109 -9.05 2.58 -5.17
N LYS A 110 -8.32 2.26 -4.11
CA LYS A 110 -8.84 2.30 -2.73
C LYS A 110 -9.19 3.73 -2.29
N ALA A 111 -8.35 4.71 -2.64
CA ALA A 111 -8.64 6.12 -2.37
C ALA A 111 -9.92 6.59 -3.07
N ALA A 112 -10.11 6.21 -4.34
CA ALA A 112 -11.31 6.52 -5.10
C ALA A 112 -12.56 5.87 -4.49
N TYR A 113 -12.47 4.61 -4.07
CA TYR A 113 -13.54 3.89 -3.38
C TYR A 113 -14.00 4.63 -2.11
N HIS A 114 -13.07 4.99 -1.23
CA HIS A 114 -13.43 5.72 -0.01
C HIS A 114 -13.94 7.13 -0.27
N SER A 115 -13.40 7.82 -1.28
CA SER A 115 -13.92 9.13 -1.69
C SER A 115 -15.36 9.07 -2.18
N ALA A 116 -15.73 8.00 -2.92
CA ALA A 116 -17.10 7.78 -3.37
C ALA A 116 -18.07 7.57 -2.20
N ILE A 117 -17.66 6.80 -1.18
CA ILE A 117 -18.47 6.61 0.04
C ILE A 117 -18.65 7.94 0.78
N ALA A 118 -17.58 8.72 0.94
CA ALA A 118 -17.67 10.03 1.59
C ALA A 118 -18.64 10.98 0.85
N ALA A 119 -18.60 11.00 -0.49
CA ALA A 119 -19.51 11.79 -1.30
C ALA A 119 -20.97 11.34 -1.15
N GLU A 120 -21.22 10.02 -1.11
CA GLU A 120 -22.56 9.47 -0.89
C GLU A 120 -23.10 9.85 0.50
N GLN A 121 -22.28 9.74 1.55
CA GLN A 121 -22.65 10.15 2.91
C GLN A 121 -22.99 11.65 2.98
N ALA A 122 -22.18 12.50 2.34
CA ALA A 122 -22.45 13.94 2.27
C ALA A 122 -23.78 14.23 1.58
N SER A 123 -24.04 13.59 0.44
CA SER A 123 -25.29 13.76 -0.31
C SER A 123 -26.53 13.35 0.49
N ARG A 124 -26.47 12.22 1.22
CA ARG A 124 -27.58 11.75 2.07
C ARG A 124 -27.86 12.72 3.20
N ASN A 125 -26.82 13.28 3.81
CA ASN A 125 -26.96 14.26 4.90
C ASN A 125 -27.61 15.56 4.40
N SER A 126 -27.22 16.07 3.22
CA SER A 126 -27.84 17.25 2.62
C SER A 126 -29.32 17.04 2.28
N ALA A 127 -29.68 15.86 1.74
CA ALA A 127 -31.08 15.53 1.45
C ALA A 127 -31.94 15.43 2.72
N GLY A 128 -31.40 14.83 3.79
CA GLY A 128 -32.08 14.76 5.09
C GLY A 128 -32.33 16.12 5.74
N GLN A 129 -31.37 17.05 5.63
CA GLN A 129 -31.53 18.42 6.11
C GLN A 129 -32.60 19.20 5.33
N SER A 130 -32.65 19.05 4.00
CA SER A 130 -33.70 19.67 3.17
C SER A 130 -35.10 19.19 3.55
N GLY A 131 -35.27 17.88 3.80
CA GLY A 131 -36.55 17.32 4.25
C GLY A 131 -37.02 17.87 5.60
N GLN A 132 -36.11 18.06 6.56
CA GLN A 132 -36.44 18.64 7.86
C GLN A 132 -36.82 20.13 7.76
N MET A 133 -36.11 20.91 6.96
CA MET A 133 -36.44 22.32 6.73
C MET A 133 -37.82 22.49 6.08
N ASN A 134 -38.16 21.64 5.11
CA ASN A 134 -39.48 21.68 4.47
C ASN A 134 -40.61 21.31 5.44
N LYS A 135 -40.39 20.31 6.31
CA LYS A 135 -41.38 19.93 7.34
C LYS A 135 -41.57 21.04 8.39
N ALA A 136 -40.48 21.64 8.87
CA ALA A 136 -40.54 22.73 9.83
C ALA A 136 -41.26 23.97 9.26
N LYS A 137 -41.02 24.27 7.97
CA LYS A 137 -41.75 25.32 7.25
C LYS A 137 -43.25 25.01 7.24
N VAL A 138 -43.67 23.86 6.71
CA VAL A 138 -45.10 23.46 6.66
C VAL A 138 -45.80 23.62 8.02
N MET A 139 -45.18 23.14 9.11
CA MET A 139 -45.75 23.27 10.45
C MET A 139 -45.85 24.72 10.96
N SER A 140 -44.95 25.61 10.56
CA SER A 140 -44.99 27.02 10.95
C SER A 140 -46.07 27.82 10.22
N ASN A 141 -46.40 27.47 8.98
CA ASN A 141 -47.49 28.11 8.24
C ASN A 141 -48.88 27.61 8.64
N GLU A 142 -48.99 26.40 9.21
CA GLU A 142 -50.27 25.87 9.75
C GLU A 142 -50.64 26.45 11.12
N THR A 143 -49.67 26.99 11.88
CA THR A 143 -49.88 27.50 13.24
C THR A 143 -50.01 29.03 13.34
N GLY A 144 -49.68 29.77 12.27
CA GLY A 144 -49.77 31.25 12.23
C GLY A 144 -51.07 31.81 11.64
N GLY A 145 -52.08 30.98 11.39
CA GLY A 145 -53.34 31.36 10.73
C GLY A 145 -54.57 31.49 11.63
N LEU A 146 -54.39 31.71 12.94
CA LEU A 146 -55.48 31.95 13.90
C LEU A 146 -55.43 33.36 14.47
#